data_AF-A0A1I7YNU2-F1
#
_entry.id   AF-A0A1I7YNU2-F1
#
_cell.length_a   1.000
_cell.length_b   1.000
_cell.length_c   1.000
_cell.angle_alpha   90.00
_cell.angle_beta   90.00
_cell.angle_gamma   90.00
#
_symmetry.space_group_name_H-M   'P 1'
#
loop_
_entity.id
_entity.type
_entity.pdbx_description
1 polymer ?
#
loop_
_entity_poly.entity_id
_entity_poly.type
_entity_poly.pdbx_seq_one_letter_code
_entity_poly.pdbx_strand_id
1 'polypeptide(L)'
;MTLTGILQLFAGPGAFCWGLIQFVTSEPHGILHFFAVLYVASITTDLLLNLVLALNRVKVILKISAAPYICNVLMALACLYGVFYTAALLSPYCGYVMTPGHYVGSYDISKPYSELFRKMNSTSSSLAFLCYLVIIVTLVWMRSNSQALHKKEWSILIYAGVRFTIDTSLTIVFLFVDLRDSPRTDIALGLTYMLNQLLVSPLLYFAFNGYESRPSTRRSFWREDQRRRLRCVARDGVNTCLFSSPLADQ
;
A
#
# COMPACT_ATOMS: atom_id res chain seq x y z
N MET A 1 -6.77 -7.97 2.96
CA MET A 1 -7.64 -6.77 2.99
C MET A 1 -7.75 -6.18 4.39
N THR A 2 -7.86 -6.97 5.45
CA THR A 2 -7.82 -6.47 6.84
C THR A 2 -6.51 -5.73 7.17
N LEU A 3 -5.37 -6.25 6.71
CA LEU A 3 -4.06 -5.65 6.97
C LEU A 3 -3.91 -4.21 6.43
N THR A 4 -4.38 -3.94 5.21
CA THR A 4 -4.40 -2.60 4.61
C THR A 4 -5.18 -1.61 5.48
N GLY A 5 -6.34 -2.02 6.02
CA GLY A 5 -7.13 -1.17 6.92
C GLY A 5 -6.42 -0.88 8.24
N ILE A 6 -5.68 -1.85 8.77
CA ILE A 6 -4.86 -1.67 9.99
C ILE A 6 -3.73 -0.66 9.73
N LEU A 7 -3.04 -0.76 8.59
CA LEU A 7 -2.00 0.21 8.22
C LEU A 7 -2.57 1.62 8.05
N GLN A 8 -3.75 1.76 7.44
CA GLN A 8 -4.41 3.05 7.31
C GLN A 8 -4.78 3.66 8.67
N LEU A 9 -5.13 2.82 9.65
CA LEU A 9 -5.41 3.26 11.01
C LEU A 9 -4.16 3.85 11.69
N PHE A 10 -2.96 3.37 11.35
CA PHE A 10 -1.69 3.97 11.80
C PHE A 10 -1.27 5.17 10.96
N ALA A 11 -1.55 5.15 9.65
CA ALA A 11 -1.19 6.24 8.75
C ALA A 11 -1.95 7.54 9.06
N GLY A 12 -3.20 7.46 9.54
CA GLY A 12 -4.02 8.63 9.90
C GLY A 12 -3.40 9.50 11.01
N PRO A 13 -3.16 8.95 12.22
CA PRO A 13 -2.46 9.66 13.29
C PRO A 13 -1.07 10.13 12.86
N GLY A 14 -0.36 9.30 12.09
CA GLY A 14 0.94 9.65 11.52
C GLY A 14 0.91 10.91 10.65
N ALA A 15 -0.05 11.02 9.73
CA ALA A 15 -0.24 12.19 8.87
C ALA A 15 -0.64 13.44 9.67
N PHE A 16 -1.46 13.27 10.72
CA PHE A 16 -1.84 14.37 11.60
C PHE A 16 -0.65 14.90 12.41
N CYS A 17 0.10 14.00 13.05
CA CYS A 17 1.34 14.34 13.76
C CYS A 17 2.37 14.97 12.82
N TRP A 18 2.48 14.49 11.58
CA TRP A 18 3.32 15.09 10.55
C TRP A 18 3.01 16.56 10.31
N GLY A 19 1.72 16.92 10.25
CA GLY A 19 1.29 18.31 10.16
C GLY A 19 1.64 19.12 11.40
N LEU A 20 1.48 18.54 12.60
CA LEU A 20 1.80 19.21 13.87
C LEU A 20 3.29 19.52 14.03
N ILE A 21 4.19 18.65 13.54
CA ILE A 21 5.65 18.88 13.56
C ILE A 21 6.01 20.21 12.90
N GLN A 22 5.25 20.65 11.88
CA GLN A 22 5.51 21.91 11.20
C GLN A 22 5.15 23.14 12.05
N PHE A 23 4.28 22.99 13.05
CA PHE A 23 3.88 24.06 13.96
C PHE A 23 4.68 24.06 15.28
N VAL A 24 5.15 22.89 15.70
CA VAL A 24 5.86 22.72 16.98
C VAL A 24 7.36 22.72 16.71
N THR A 25 8.03 23.84 16.99
CA THR A 25 9.48 23.98 16.75
C THR A 25 10.36 23.21 17.73
N SER A 26 9.80 22.70 18.84
CA SER A 26 10.54 21.99 19.87
C SER A 26 9.76 20.75 20.36
N GLU A 27 10.31 19.56 20.13
CA GLU A 27 9.75 18.30 20.62
C GLU A 27 10.56 17.75 21.81
N PRO A 28 10.06 17.87 23.05
CA PRO A 28 10.79 17.38 24.21
C PRO A 28 10.78 15.85 24.39
N HIS A 29 9.83 15.13 23.79
CA HIS A 29 9.61 13.69 24.05
C HIS A 29 9.71 12.78 22.81
N GLY A 30 9.98 13.33 21.61
CA GLY A 30 10.10 12.54 20.37
C GLY A 30 8.84 11.77 19.96
N ILE A 31 7.68 12.10 20.53
CA ILE A 31 6.41 11.39 20.26
C ILE A 31 5.96 11.63 18.82
N LEU A 32 6.04 12.87 18.31
CA LEU A 32 5.60 13.13 16.94
C LEU A 32 6.59 12.47 15.97
N HIS A 33 7.89 12.52 16.29
CA HIS A 33 8.90 11.78 15.53
C HIS A 33 8.57 10.28 15.39
N PHE A 34 8.18 9.61 16.48
CA PHE A 34 7.75 8.21 16.43
C PHE A 34 6.57 7.98 15.47
N PHE A 35 5.53 8.80 15.55
CA PHE A 35 4.37 8.70 14.64
C PHE A 35 4.73 8.99 13.19
N ALA A 36 5.69 9.89 12.97
CA ALA A 36 6.13 10.27 11.64
C ALA A 36 6.98 9.16 10.99
N VAL A 37 7.80 8.44 11.78
CA VAL A 37 8.45 7.19 11.34
C VAL A 37 7.42 6.11 11.03
N LEU A 38 6.42 5.92 11.91
CA LEU A 38 5.35 4.94 11.71
C LEU A 38 4.53 5.23 10.45
N TYR A 39 4.29 6.51 10.15
CA TYR A 39 3.60 6.96 8.93
C TYR A 39 4.35 6.51 7.67
N VAL A 40 5.64 6.80 7.60
CA VAL A 40 6.49 6.49 6.43
C VAL A 40 6.63 4.99 6.24
N ALA A 41 6.79 4.25 7.34
CA ALA A 41 6.81 2.79 7.29
C ALA A 41 5.46 2.20 6.82
N SER A 42 4.35 2.77 7.28
CA SER A 42 2.99 2.36 6.87
C SER A 42 2.78 2.58 5.38
N ILE A 43 3.17 3.74 4.85
CA ILE A 43 3.12 4.03 3.42
C ILE A 43 3.92 3.01 2.61
N THR A 44 5.16 2.76 3.02
CA THR A 44 6.05 1.85 2.28
C THR A 44 5.50 0.43 2.29
N THR A 45 4.93 0.00 3.41
CA THR A 45 4.29 -1.32 3.55
C THR A 45 2.99 -1.41 2.74
N ASP A 46 2.21 -0.33 2.69
CA ASP A 46 0.97 -0.27 1.90
C ASP A 46 1.23 -0.49 0.40
N LEU A 47 2.30 0.11 -0.14
CA LEU A 47 2.73 -0.10 -1.52
C LEU A 47 3.02 -1.59 -1.80
N LEU A 48 3.76 -2.26 -0.92
CA LEU A 48 4.05 -3.70 -1.06
C LEU A 48 2.78 -4.55 -0.94
N LEU A 49 1.85 -4.20 -0.05
CA LEU A 49 0.58 -4.93 0.06
C LEU A 49 -0.32 -4.72 -1.16
N ASN A 50 -0.33 -3.51 -1.73
CA ASN A 50 -1.05 -3.21 -2.97
C ASN A 50 -0.48 -4.02 -4.16
N LEU A 51 0.85 -4.23 -4.20
CA LEU A 51 1.50 -5.15 -5.14
C LEU A 51 0.98 -6.58 -4.98
N VAL A 52 0.98 -7.11 -3.76
CA VAL A 52 0.52 -8.49 -3.47
C VAL A 52 -0.96 -8.66 -3.81
N LEU A 53 -1.79 -7.66 -3.55
CA LEU A 53 -3.21 -7.67 -3.93
C LEU A 53 -3.40 -7.68 -5.45
N ALA A 54 -2.61 -6.89 -6.18
CA ALA A 54 -2.63 -6.89 -7.64
C ALA A 54 -2.23 -8.26 -8.21
N LEU A 55 -1.15 -8.86 -7.69
CA LEU A 55 -0.72 -10.21 -8.08
C LEU A 55 -1.79 -11.26 -7.80
N ASN A 56 -2.47 -11.17 -6.65
CA ASN A 56 -3.57 -12.08 -6.33
C ASN A 56 -4.76 -11.93 -7.32
N ARG A 57 -5.03 -10.72 -7.82
CA ARG A 57 -6.04 -10.50 -8.87
C ARG A 57 -5.62 -11.08 -10.21
N VAL A 58 -4.38 -10.83 -10.63
CA VAL A 58 -3.79 -11.38 -11.87
C VAL A 58 -3.85 -12.91 -11.84
N LYS A 59 -3.48 -13.51 -10.70
CA LYS A 59 -3.57 -14.96 -10.47
C LYS A 59 -4.98 -15.50 -10.71
N VAL A 60 -6.00 -14.87 -10.11
CA VAL A 60 -7.39 -15.34 -10.23
C VAL A 60 -7.83 -15.32 -11.70
N ILE A 61 -7.39 -14.33 -12.47
CA ILE A 61 -7.71 -14.21 -13.90
C ILE A 61 -6.93 -15.24 -14.73
N LEU A 62 -5.66 -15.49 -14.40
CA LEU A 62 -4.80 -16.47 -15.09
C LEU A 62 -5.07 -17.93 -14.70
N LYS A 63 -5.88 -18.19 -13.67
CA LYS A 63 -6.17 -19.54 -13.15
C LYS A 63 -4.91 -20.38 -12.81
N ILE A 64 -3.85 -19.74 -12.32
CA ILE A 64 -2.61 -20.43 -11.91
C ILE A 64 -2.84 -21.22 -10.61
N SER A 65 -2.65 -22.54 -10.65
CA SER A 65 -2.95 -23.46 -9.54
C SER A 65 -1.99 -23.36 -8.34
N ALA A 66 -0.71 -23.08 -8.55
CA ALA A 66 0.34 -23.11 -7.52
C ALA A 66 0.39 -21.87 -6.58
N ALA A 67 -0.47 -20.88 -6.79
CA ALA A 67 -0.22 -19.53 -6.27
C ALA A 67 -0.85 -19.13 -4.91
N PRO A 68 -1.61 -19.94 -4.12
CA PRO A 68 -2.06 -19.48 -2.81
C PRO A 68 -0.90 -19.35 -1.82
N TYR A 69 0.06 -20.28 -1.87
CA TYR A 69 1.25 -20.25 -1.04
C TYR A 69 2.12 -19.02 -1.32
N ILE A 70 2.38 -18.71 -2.60
CA ILE A 70 3.21 -17.56 -2.99
C ILE A 70 2.60 -16.24 -2.50
N CYS A 71 1.28 -16.04 -2.63
CA CYS A 71 0.63 -14.81 -2.16
C CYS A 71 0.73 -14.66 -0.63
N ASN A 72 0.58 -15.76 0.12
CA ASN A 72 0.70 -15.75 1.57
C ASN A 72 2.13 -15.45 2.02
N VAL A 73 3.13 -16.05 1.37
CA VAL A 73 4.55 -15.79 1.63
C VAL A 73 4.90 -14.34 1.32
N LEU A 74 4.48 -13.81 0.16
CA LEU A 74 4.73 -12.40 -0.18
C LEU A 74 4.05 -11.44 0.79
N MET A 75 2.85 -11.76 1.28
CA MET A 75 2.17 -10.97 2.29
C MET A 75 2.91 -10.96 3.63
N ALA A 76 3.41 -12.13 4.06
CA ALA A 76 4.23 -12.25 5.26
C ALA A 76 5.54 -11.46 5.12
N LEU A 77 6.21 -11.56 3.96
CA LEU A 77 7.43 -10.80 3.66
C LEU A 77 7.19 -9.29 3.65
N ALA A 78 6.08 -8.81 3.07
CA ALA A 78 5.71 -7.40 3.10
C ALA A 78 5.49 -6.89 4.53
N CYS A 79 4.85 -7.69 5.38
CA CYS A 79 4.65 -7.37 6.79
C CYS A 79 5.97 -7.32 7.57
N LEU A 80 6.82 -8.35 7.40
CA LEU A 80 8.15 -8.42 8.01
C LEU A 80 9.02 -7.24 7.55
N TYR A 81 8.95 -6.87 6.28
CA TYR A 81 9.62 -5.69 5.74
C TYR A 81 9.17 -4.41 6.45
N GLY A 82 7.86 -4.20 6.62
CA GLY A 82 7.33 -3.03 7.33
C GLY A 82 7.79 -2.93 8.78
N VAL A 83 7.76 -4.06 9.51
CA VAL A 83 8.24 -4.13 10.90
C VAL A 83 9.74 -3.85 10.97
N PHE A 84 10.53 -4.50 10.12
CA PHE A 84 11.98 -4.29 10.05
C PHE A 84 12.32 -2.85 9.68
N TYR A 85 11.62 -2.27 8.70
CA TYR A 85 11.79 -0.90 8.25
C TYR A 85 11.50 0.10 9.39
N THR A 86 10.41 -0.12 10.14
CA THR A 86 10.06 0.70 11.31
C THR A 86 11.13 0.58 12.40
N ALA A 87 11.54 -0.65 12.74
CA ALA A 87 12.56 -0.89 13.76
C ALA A 87 13.91 -0.28 13.38
N ALA A 88 14.29 -0.36 12.10
CA ALA A 88 15.49 0.24 11.58
C ALA A 88 15.46 1.77 11.71
N LEU A 89 14.33 2.42 11.35
CA LEU A 89 14.18 3.88 11.48
C LEU A 89 14.07 4.38 12.93
N LEU A 90 13.55 3.57 13.84
CA LEU A 90 13.51 3.89 15.28
C LEU A 90 14.84 3.62 15.98
N SER A 91 15.76 2.92 15.31
CA SER A 91 17.07 2.60 15.85
C SER A 91 17.96 3.85 15.93
N PRO A 92 18.76 4.03 17.00
CA PRO A 92 19.67 5.19 17.13
C PRO A 92 20.76 5.26 16.04
N TYR A 93 20.89 4.19 15.25
CA TYR A 93 21.84 4.04 14.16
C TYR A 93 21.36 4.59 12.82
N CYS A 94 20.05 4.76 12.62
CA CYS A 94 19.47 5.36 11.42
C CYS A 94 18.72 6.62 11.85
N GLY A 95 19.24 7.79 11.46
CA GLY A 95 18.57 9.04 11.78
C GLY A 95 17.55 9.36 10.71
N TYR A 96 16.28 9.47 11.09
CA TYR A 96 15.25 10.10 10.27
C TYR A 96 14.95 11.46 10.88
N VAL A 97 15.09 12.54 10.12
CA VAL A 97 14.93 13.90 10.64
C VAL A 97 13.89 14.65 9.82
N MET A 98 13.03 15.37 10.53
CA MET A 98 12.09 16.31 9.94
C MET A 98 12.48 17.70 10.38
N THR A 99 12.90 18.48 9.40
CA THR A 99 13.23 19.88 9.62
C THR A 99 11.95 20.70 9.42
N PRO A 100 11.56 21.58 10.36
CA PRO A 100 10.45 22.50 10.16
C PRO A 100 10.61 23.30 8.86
N GLY A 101 9.55 23.40 8.06
CA GLY A 101 9.57 23.99 6.74
C GLY A 101 9.82 23.01 5.59
N HIS A 102 10.26 21.78 5.89
CA HIS A 102 10.36 20.69 4.93
C HIS A 102 9.30 19.64 5.22
N TYR A 103 8.43 19.38 4.24
CA TYR A 103 7.34 18.39 4.37
C TYR A 103 7.78 16.99 3.96
N VAL A 104 9.00 16.83 3.46
CA VAL A 104 9.62 15.55 3.14
C VAL A 104 10.66 15.26 4.21
N GLY A 105 10.59 14.06 4.81
CA GLY A 105 11.59 13.66 5.79
C GLY A 105 12.91 13.33 5.12
N SER A 106 14.00 13.78 5.74
CA SER A 106 15.36 13.54 5.26
C SER A 106 16.09 12.54 6.15
N TYR A 107 16.93 11.71 5.55
CA TYR A 107 17.85 10.87 6.31
C TYR A 107 19.00 11.72 6.84
N ASP A 108 19.30 11.59 8.13
CA ASP A 108 20.46 12.24 8.73
C ASP A 108 21.73 11.51 8.32
N ILE A 109 22.51 12.16 7.44
CA ILE A 109 23.76 11.63 6.88
C ILE A 109 24.87 11.58 7.93
N SER A 110 24.71 12.20 9.11
CA SER A 110 25.67 12.09 10.21
C SER A 110 25.77 10.67 10.79
N LYS A 111 24.78 9.82 10.54
CA LYS A 111 24.73 8.44 11.01
C LYS A 111 25.25 7.47 9.94
N PRO A 112 26.09 6.48 10.30
CA PRO A 112 26.78 5.64 9.33
C PRO A 112 25.84 4.71 8.54
N TYR A 113 24.70 4.31 9.12
CA TYR A 113 23.77 3.39 8.47
C TYR A 113 22.69 4.10 7.63
N SER A 114 22.50 5.42 7.81
CA SER A 114 21.51 6.19 7.05
C SER A 114 21.79 6.15 5.54
N GLU A 115 23.06 6.22 5.13
CA GLU A 115 23.43 6.17 3.72
C GLU A 115 23.14 4.80 3.09
N LEU A 116 23.49 3.73 3.82
CA LEU A 116 23.19 2.36 3.40
C LEU A 116 21.67 2.18 3.24
N PHE A 117 20.90 2.66 4.21
CA PHE A 117 19.44 2.56 4.20
C PHE A 117 18.83 3.34 3.03
N ARG A 118 19.32 4.56 2.77
CA ARG A 118 18.93 5.37 1.60
C ARG A 118 19.21 4.64 0.30
N LYS A 119 20.39 4.01 0.16
CA LYS A 119 20.76 3.23 -1.03
C LYS A 119 19.88 1.99 -1.20
N MET A 120 19.63 1.26 -0.12
CA MET A 120 18.72 0.10 -0.14
C MET A 120 17.30 0.51 -0.55
N ASN A 121 16.77 1.60 -0.01
CA ASN A 121 15.44 2.08 -0.37
C ASN A 121 15.37 2.51 -1.83
N SER A 122 16.36 3.25 -2.32
CA SER A 122 16.43 3.60 -3.75
C SER A 122 16.42 2.37 -4.66
N THR A 123 17.23 1.35 -4.34
CA THR A 123 17.25 0.09 -5.11
C THR A 123 15.94 -0.68 -4.99
N SER A 124 15.36 -0.78 -3.79
CA SER A 124 14.08 -1.46 -3.54
C SER A 124 12.94 -0.80 -4.30
N SER A 125 12.88 0.53 -4.30
CA SER A 125 11.87 1.28 -5.04
C SER A 125 12.02 1.14 -6.56
N SER A 126 13.26 1.10 -7.07
CA SER A 126 13.49 0.84 -8.50
C SER A 126 13.02 -0.56 -8.92
N LEU A 127 13.26 -1.57 -8.08
CA LEU A 127 12.81 -2.93 -8.32
C LEU A 127 11.27 -3.02 -8.21
N ALA A 128 10.68 -2.35 -7.22
CA ALA A 128 9.23 -2.25 -7.09
C ALA A 128 8.61 -1.62 -8.35
N PHE A 129 9.21 -0.54 -8.86
CA PHE A 129 8.78 0.10 -10.10
C PHE A 129 8.84 -0.85 -11.31
N LEU A 130 9.92 -1.63 -11.47
CA LEU A 130 10.02 -2.63 -12.54
C LEU A 130 8.96 -3.72 -12.40
N CYS A 131 8.77 -4.26 -11.19
CA CYS A 131 7.70 -5.22 -10.90
C CYS A 131 6.32 -4.64 -11.26
N TYR A 132 6.10 -3.36 -10.97
CA TYR A 132 4.87 -2.67 -11.29
C TYR A 132 4.66 -2.51 -12.80
N LEU A 133 5.70 -2.15 -13.56
CA LEU A 133 5.64 -2.11 -15.02
C LEU A 133 5.28 -3.48 -15.61
N VAL A 134 5.90 -4.54 -15.12
CA VAL A 134 5.59 -5.91 -15.57
C VAL A 134 4.12 -6.25 -15.31
N ILE A 135 3.58 -5.89 -14.15
CA ILE A 135 2.16 -6.11 -13.82
C ILE A 135 1.25 -5.32 -14.76
N ILE A 136 1.54 -4.04 -15.00
CA ILE A 136 0.74 -3.21 -15.93
C ILE A 136 0.76 -3.82 -17.32
N VAL A 137 1.94 -4.14 -17.85
CA VAL A 137 2.09 -4.74 -19.19
C VAL A 137 1.33 -6.06 -19.28
N THR A 138 1.45 -6.91 -18.25
CA THR A 138 0.72 -8.19 -18.19
C THR A 138 -0.80 -7.96 -18.19
N LEU A 139 -1.30 -7.01 -17.41
CA LEU A 139 -2.73 -6.66 -17.37
C LEU A 139 -3.23 -6.14 -18.73
N VAL A 140 -2.44 -5.31 -19.40
CA VAL A 140 -2.77 -4.75 -20.73
C VAL A 140 -2.73 -5.84 -21.81
N TRP A 141 -1.72 -6.71 -21.79
CA TRP A 141 -1.61 -7.85 -22.71
C TRP A 141 -2.79 -8.82 -22.54
N MET A 142 -3.12 -9.18 -21.30
CA MET A 142 -4.24 -10.07 -21.03
C MET A 142 -5.56 -9.48 -21.52
N ARG A 143 -5.72 -8.15 -21.40
CA ARG A 143 -6.87 -7.45 -21.96
C ARG A 143 -6.95 -7.56 -23.47
N SER A 144 -5.84 -7.43 -24.19
CA SER A 144 -5.89 -7.52 -25.66
C SER A 144 -6.29 -8.90 -26.15
N ASN A 145 -6.04 -9.95 -25.36
CA ASN A 145 -6.30 -11.33 -25.76
C ASN A 145 -7.66 -11.89 -25.30
N SER A 146 -8.31 -11.31 -24.28
CA SER A 146 -9.63 -11.79 -23.81
C SER A 146 -10.78 -10.95 -24.37
N GLN A 147 -11.36 -11.39 -25.48
CA GLN A 147 -12.56 -10.77 -26.08
C GLN A 147 -13.88 -11.09 -25.34
N ALA A 148 -13.90 -12.05 -24.40
CA ALA A 148 -15.14 -12.57 -23.81
C ALA A 148 -15.32 -12.28 -22.31
N LEU A 149 -14.41 -11.56 -21.65
CA LEU A 149 -14.49 -11.35 -20.21
C LEU A 149 -15.66 -10.42 -19.81
N HIS A 150 -16.43 -10.87 -18.82
CA HIS A 150 -17.60 -10.20 -18.28
C HIS A 150 -17.31 -8.73 -17.89
N LYS A 151 -18.12 -7.78 -18.40
CA LYS A 151 -18.05 -6.33 -18.12
C LYS A 151 -17.85 -5.97 -16.63
N LYS A 152 -18.35 -6.82 -15.72
CA LYS A 152 -18.25 -6.64 -14.28
C LYS A 152 -16.83 -6.83 -13.72
N GLU A 153 -16.09 -7.81 -14.22
CA GLU A 153 -14.72 -8.06 -13.77
C GLU A 153 -13.77 -6.97 -14.28
N TRP A 154 -14.06 -6.44 -15.47
CA TRP A 154 -13.31 -5.35 -16.08
C TRP A 154 -13.34 -4.05 -15.26
N SER A 155 -14.51 -3.69 -14.70
CA SER A 155 -14.64 -2.52 -13.83
C SER A 155 -13.70 -2.59 -12.61
N ILE A 156 -13.62 -3.77 -11.98
CA ILE A 156 -12.72 -4.00 -10.84
C ILE A 156 -11.25 -3.91 -11.25
N LEU A 157 -10.91 -4.42 -12.43
CA LEU A 157 -9.55 -4.39 -12.95
C LEU A 157 -9.09 -2.97 -13.29
N ILE A 158 -9.94 -2.15 -13.91
CA ILE A 158 -9.62 -0.74 -14.14
C ILE A 158 -9.51 0.00 -12.81
N TYR A 159 -10.42 -0.26 -11.87
CA TYR A 159 -10.35 0.36 -10.55
C TYR A 159 -8.98 0.15 -9.92
N ALA A 160 -8.51 -1.11 -9.90
CA ALA A 160 -7.20 -1.45 -9.38
C ALA A 160 -6.07 -0.82 -10.20
N GLY A 161 -6.16 -0.87 -11.54
CA GLY A 161 -5.14 -0.33 -12.44
C GLY A 161 -4.97 1.19 -12.33
N VAL A 162 -6.07 1.95 -12.27
CA VAL A 162 -6.03 3.41 -12.14
C VAL A 162 -5.46 3.81 -10.78
N ARG A 163 -5.98 3.24 -9.69
CA ARG A 163 -5.44 3.50 -8.34
C ARG A 163 -3.94 3.24 -8.29
N PHE A 164 -3.54 2.08 -8.77
CA PHE A 164 -2.16 1.66 -8.83
C PHE A 164 -1.29 2.60 -9.68
N THR A 165 -1.79 3.05 -10.84
CA THR A 165 -1.06 3.96 -11.72
C THR A 165 -0.82 5.30 -11.03
N ILE A 166 -1.82 5.84 -10.33
CA ILE A 166 -1.69 7.10 -9.60
C ILE A 166 -0.70 6.95 -8.43
N ASP A 167 -0.86 5.90 -7.61
CA ASP A 167 0.04 5.61 -6.47
C ASP A 167 1.50 5.44 -6.95
N THR A 168 1.70 4.72 -8.05
CA THR A 168 3.03 4.49 -8.65
C THR A 168 3.59 5.80 -9.21
N SER A 169 2.79 6.60 -9.90
CA SER A 169 3.23 7.88 -10.48
C SER A 169 3.70 8.84 -9.39
N LEU A 170 2.93 8.96 -8.30
CA LEU A 170 3.31 9.79 -7.16
C LEU A 170 4.59 9.28 -6.49
N THR A 171 4.75 7.96 -6.38
CA THR A 171 5.96 7.35 -5.82
C THR A 171 7.20 7.64 -6.68
N ILE A 172 7.06 7.58 -8.01
CA ILE A 172 8.16 7.92 -8.94
C ILE A 172 8.51 9.40 -8.82
N VAL A 173 7.51 10.28 -8.82
CA VAL A 173 7.73 11.72 -8.65
C VAL A 173 8.44 11.99 -7.33
N PHE A 174 8.04 11.32 -6.25
CA PHE A 174 8.67 11.48 -4.94
C PHE A 174 10.12 10.99 -4.86
N LEU A 175 10.47 9.94 -5.62
CA LEU A 175 11.78 9.28 -5.49
C LEU A 175 12.81 9.71 -6.53
N PHE A 176 12.38 10.06 -7.75
CA PHE A 176 13.28 10.32 -8.87
C PHE A 176 13.34 11.79 -9.27
N VAL A 177 12.31 12.58 -8.94
CA VAL A 177 12.34 14.00 -9.22
C VAL A 177 12.97 14.68 -8.01
N ASP A 178 14.22 15.10 -8.16
CA ASP A 178 14.81 16.11 -7.28
C ASP A 178 14.03 17.42 -7.51
N LEU A 179 12.89 17.57 -6.83
CA LEU A 179 12.17 18.82 -6.81
C LEU A 179 13.06 19.82 -6.09
N ARG A 180 13.47 20.87 -6.83
CA ARG A 180 14.25 21.99 -6.31
C ARG A 180 13.70 22.42 -4.95
N ASP A 181 14.55 22.41 -3.92
CA ASP A 181 14.21 22.66 -2.51
C ASP A 181 13.35 23.91 -2.34
N SER A 182 12.03 23.72 -2.43
CA SER A 182 11.08 24.79 -2.29
C SER A 182 9.99 24.32 -1.34
N PRO A 183 9.73 25.05 -0.24
CA PRO A 183 8.77 24.60 0.76
C PRO A 183 7.35 24.45 0.17
N ARG A 184 7.04 25.19 -0.89
CA ARG A 184 5.76 25.09 -1.61
C ARG A 184 5.61 23.78 -2.35
N THR A 185 6.67 23.27 -2.98
CA THR A 185 6.62 21.98 -3.68
C THR A 185 6.46 20.83 -2.69
N ASP A 186 7.14 20.90 -1.54
CA ASP A 186 7.05 19.85 -0.53
C ASP A 186 5.64 19.78 0.07
N ILE A 187 5.02 20.94 0.36
CA ILE A 187 3.62 21.02 0.79
C ILE A 187 2.70 20.43 -0.26
N ALA A 188 2.85 20.85 -1.53
CA ALA A 188 2.01 20.40 -2.61
C ALA A 188 2.13 18.89 -2.80
N LEU A 189 3.35 18.34 -2.72
CA LEU A 189 3.63 16.92 -2.88
C LEU A 189 3.04 16.11 -1.71
N GLY A 190 3.30 16.53 -0.47
CA GLY A 190 2.76 15.88 0.73
C GLY A 190 1.23 15.91 0.76
N LEU A 191 0.62 17.06 0.45
CA LEU A 191 -0.84 17.18 0.38
C LEU A 191 -1.42 16.34 -0.75
N THR A 192 -0.80 16.35 -1.94
CA THR A 192 -1.24 15.51 -3.07
C THR A 192 -1.18 14.04 -2.69
N TYR A 193 -0.13 13.62 -1.98
CA TYR A 193 0.01 12.24 -1.51
C TYR A 193 -1.09 11.86 -0.50
N MET A 194 -1.38 12.74 0.47
CA MET A 194 -2.47 12.52 1.44
C MET A 194 -3.84 12.48 0.77
N LEU A 195 -4.13 13.46 -0.09
CA LEU A 195 -5.38 13.52 -0.84
C LEU A 195 -5.53 12.31 -1.76
N ASN A 196 -4.43 11.85 -2.38
CA ASN A 196 -4.45 10.64 -3.17
C ASN A 196 -4.89 9.43 -2.34
N GLN A 197 -4.23 9.19 -1.20
CA GLN A 197 -4.55 8.06 -0.33
C GLN A 197 -6.00 8.11 0.21
N LEU A 198 -6.50 9.31 0.54
CA LEU A 198 -7.82 9.49 1.12
C LEU A 198 -8.95 9.53 0.08
N LEU A 199 -8.75 10.25 -1.02
CA LEU A 199 -9.80 10.58 -2.00
C LEU A 199 -9.84 9.63 -3.19
N VAL A 200 -8.74 8.97 -3.58
CA VAL A 200 -8.78 8.09 -4.76
C VAL A 200 -9.73 6.92 -4.55
N SER A 201 -9.77 6.32 -3.35
CA SER A 201 -10.68 5.20 -3.10
C SER A 201 -12.16 5.61 -3.20
N PRO A 202 -12.64 6.68 -2.52
CA PRO A 202 -14.00 7.17 -2.67
C PRO A 202 -14.31 7.71 -4.07
N LEU A 203 -13.41 8.49 -4.68
CA LEU A 203 -13.65 9.10 -5.99
C LEU A 203 -13.79 8.05 -7.09
N LEU A 204 -12.91 7.04 -7.10
CA LEU A 204 -13.08 5.93 -8.03
C LEU A 204 -14.39 5.18 -7.75
N TYR A 205 -14.72 4.96 -6.48
CA TYR A 205 -15.98 4.31 -6.14
C TYR A 205 -17.18 5.11 -6.68
N PHE A 206 -17.21 6.44 -6.52
CA PHE A 206 -18.26 7.27 -7.09
C PHE A 206 -18.25 7.29 -8.62
N ALA A 207 -17.09 7.35 -9.26
CA ALA A 207 -16.98 7.35 -10.72
C ALA A 207 -17.56 6.06 -11.33
N PHE A 208 -17.19 4.90 -10.79
CA PHE A 208 -17.69 3.60 -11.28
C PHE A 208 -19.16 3.36 -10.93
N ASN A 209 -19.60 3.83 -9.76
CA ASN A 209 -20.91 3.51 -9.23
C ASN A 209 -21.97 4.58 -9.56
N GLY A 210 -21.55 5.77 -9.99
CA GLY A 210 -22.41 6.82 -10.57
C GLY A 210 -22.84 6.48 -11.99
N TYR A 211 -21.99 5.77 -12.75
CA TYR A 211 -22.35 5.23 -14.06
C TYR A 211 -23.42 4.13 -13.96
N GLU A 212 -23.43 3.37 -12.87
CA GLU A 212 -24.37 2.27 -12.62
C GLU A 212 -25.54 2.69 -11.72
N SER A 213 -26.20 3.81 -12.06
CA SER A 213 -27.38 4.34 -11.37
C SER A 213 -28.66 3.52 -11.60
N ARG A 214 -28.57 2.18 -11.59
CA ARG A 214 -29.74 1.28 -11.45
C ARG A 214 -29.77 0.69 -10.04
N PRO A 215 -30.68 1.15 -9.15
CA PRO A 215 -30.68 0.81 -7.72
C PRO A 215 -30.98 -0.66 -7.38
N SER A 216 -31.37 -1.52 -8.33
CA SER A 216 -31.76 -2.90 -8.03
C SER A 216 -30.59 -3.86 -7.81
N THR A 217 -29.38 -3.57 -8.32
CA THR A 217 -28.25 -4.54 -8.31
C THR A 217 -27.26 -4.32 -7.16
N ARG A 218 -27.28 -3.16 -6.48
CA ARG A 218 -26.38 -2.89 -5.33
C ARG A 218 -26.69 -3.76 -4.10
N ARG A 219 -27.97 -4.05 -3.83
CA ARG A 219 -28.35 -4.87 -2.67
C ARG A 219 -28.03 -6.35 -2.86
N SER A 220 -27.83 -6.82 -4.09
CA SER A 220 -27.46 -8.21 -4.34
C SER A 220 -25.97 -8.42 -4.12
N PHE A 221 -25.08 -7.53 -4.60
CA PHE A 221 -23.63 -7.71 -4.43
C PHE A 221 -23.18 -7.76 -2.96
N TRP A 222 -23.63 -6.81 -2.13
CA TRP A 222 -23.31 -6.82 -0.69
C TRP A 222 -23.93 -8.02 0.04
N ARG A 223 -25.13 -8.45 -0.35
CA ARG A 223 -25.74 -9.69 0.20
C ARG A 223 -25.04 -10.95 -0.28
N GLU A 224 -24.48 -10.97 -1.49
CA GLU A 224 -23.74 -12.11 -2.05
C GLU A 224 -22.37 -12.25 -1.36
N ASP A 225 -21.65 -11.14 -1.15
CA ASP A 225 -20.34 -11.15 -0.47
C ASP A 225 -20.49 -11.56 1.00
N GLN A 226 -21.49 -11.00 1.69
CA GLN A 226 -21.88 -11.44 3.03
C GLN A 226 -22.25 -12.93 3.07
N ARG A 227 -23.07 -13.42 2.13
CA ARG A 227 -23.41 -14.85 2.04
C ARG A 227 -22.23 -15.76 1.67
N ARG A 228 -21.22 -15.28 0.95
CA ARG A 228 -19.99 -16.05 0.68
C ARG A 228 -19.14 -16.13 1.94
N ARG A 229 -18.97 -15.03 2.68
CA ARG A 229 -18.26 -15.04 3.97
C ARG A 229 -18.94 -15.94 4.99
N LEU A 230 -20.26 -15.88 5.11
CA LEU A 230 -21.03 -16.75 6.00
C LEU A 230 -20.97 -18.22 5.58
N ARG A 231 -20.92 -18.53 4.28
CA ARG A 231 -20.75 -19.91 3.81
C ARG A 231 -19.35 -20.47 4.07
N CYS A 232 -18.30 -19.66 4.01
CA CYS A 232 -16.97 -20.09 4.44
C CYS A 232 -16.97 -20.41 5.95
N VAL A 233 -17.55 -19.55 6.78
CA VAL A 233 -17.62 -19.77 8.23
C VAL A 233 -18.51 -20.97 8.60
N ALA A 234 -19.62 -21.19 7.89
CA ALA A 234 -20.51 -22.31 8.16
C ALA A 234 -19.97 -23.66 7.65
N ARG A 235 -19.09 -23.66 6.64
CA ARG A 235 -18.49 -24.89 6.10
C ARG A 235 -17.33 -25.41 6.96
N ASP A 236 -16.75 -24.54 7.78
CA ASP A 236 -15.73 -24.90 8.78
C ASP A 236 -16.35 -25.15 10.18
N GLY A 237 -17.68 -25.23 10.25
CA GLY A 237 -18.38 -25.76 11.42
C GLY A 237 -18.07 -27.24 11.56
N VAL A 238 -17.26 -27.59 12.58
CA VAL A 238 -16.75 -28.92 12.92
C VAL A 238 -15.43 -29.28 12.21
N ASN A 239 -14.37 -28.50 12.43
CA ASN A 239 -13.24 -28.94 13.27
C ASN A 239 -12.06 -27.96 13.19
N THR A 240 -11.55 -27.61 14.37
CA THR A 240 -10.22 -27.01 14.62
C THR A 240 -9.94 -25.61 14.04
N CYS A 241 -10.30 -24.60 14.84
CA CYS A 241 -9.45 -23.43 15.03
C CYS A 241 -8.14 -23.87 15.69
N LEU A 242 -7.20 -24.42 14.91
CA LEU A 242 -5.81 -24.58 15.32
C LEU A 242 -4.94 -24.03 14.19
N PHE A 243 -4.29 -22.92 14.52
CA PHE A 243 -3.11 -22.40 13.83
C PHE A 243 -2.01 -23.47 13.95
N SER A 244 -2.07 -24.51 13.10
CA SER A 244 -1.00 -25.51 12.97
C SER A 244 -0.19 -25.19 11.72
N SER A 245 1.01 -24.71 11.96
CA SER A 245 2.14 -24.74 11.02
C SER A 245 2.30 -26.15 10.44
N PRO A 246 2.57 -26.32 9.13
CA PRO A 246 3.05 -27.59 8.63
C PRO A 246 4.56 -27.65 8.88
N LEU A 247 4.93 -28.31 9.97
CA LEU A 247 6.29 -28.80 10.21
C LEU A 247 6.15 -30.24 10.69
N ALA A 248 6.92 -31.14 10.09
CA ALA A 248 6.95 -32.61 10.21
C ALA A 248 5.97 -33.38 9.30
N ASP A 249 6.45 -33.79 8.10
CA ASP A 249 6.89 -35.17 7.87
C ASP A 249 7.33 -35.36 6.40
N GLN A 250 8.62 -35.18 6.14
CA GLN A 250 9.53 -36.07 5.39
C GLN A 250 10.94 -35.50 5.42
#